data_AF-A0A538DNZ0-F1
#
_entry.id   AF-A0A538DNZ0-F1
#
_cell.length_a   1.000
_cell.length_b   1.000
_cell.length_c   1.000
_cell.angle_alpha   90.00
_cell.angle_beta   90.00
_cell.angle_gamma   90.00
#
_symmetry.space_group_name_H-M   'P 1'
#
loop_
_entity.id
_entity.type
_entity.pdbx_description
1 polymer ?
#
loop_
_entity_poly.entity_id
_entity_poly.type
_entity_poly.pdbx_seq_one_letter_code
_entity_poly.pdbx_strand_id
1 'polypeptide(L)'
;MVSRFRSPREVKQVLADFQAGKVDVLIGTHRILSRDVIPKELGLVILDEEQRFGVAQKELLRSLRLEVDVLTLSATPIPRTLHMSLSGLRDISIIETPPEGRRPIRTTVGEYDDELIKLALEREVERDGQAFYLHNRVETIDEAAEKLRQVAPNLRFLVAHGQMRERELEEKMHAFLRGDADVLVSTTIIESGLDIPQANTLIVERADQLGLSQLYQIRGRVGRSDVTAHAYLFYPDMSELTPEARARLATLADHTELGAGFAIAMRDLEIRGAGNLLGDEQSGHVAALGFELYVELLAEAVAELSGERRIAARPVRVDARVDAYVPPEYISSEALKIDLHRRLALTESEDELRELQAATEDRFGPLPEPVENLFLIQEAKLKLARAGADYFVFRGGKASVGQMVLGSDELRDLRRRVDTAVYTIANREVSLREDGFPQALRLVDAILAARQAA
;
A
#
# COMPACT_ATOMS: atom_id res chain seq x y z
N MET A 1 -13.52 -19.14 -26.98
CA MET A 1 -12.83 -17.86 -26.71
C MET A 1 -13.48 -16.75 -27.53
N VAL A 2 -13.81 -15.63 -26.91
CA VAL A 2 -14.39 -14.44 -27.56
C VAL A 2 -13.33 -13.35 -27.56
N SER A 3 -12.70 -13.15 -28.71
CA SER A 3 -11.65 -12.16 -28.89
C SER A 3 -11.72 -11.60 -30.31
N ARG A 4 -11.10 -10.44 -30.52
CA ARG A 4 -10.95 -9.83 -31.85
C ARG A 4 -10.24 -10.74 -32.87
N PHE A 5 -9.48 -11.72 -32.38
CA PHE A 5 -8.78 -12.72 -33.21
C PHE A 5 -9.70 -13.82 -33.77
N ARG A 6 -11.01 -13.79 -33.49
CA ARG A 6 -11.99 -14.78 -33.97
C ARG A 6 -12.94 -14.17 -34.97
N SER A 7 -13.30 -14.93 -36.00
CA SER A 7 -14.26 -14.48 -37.00
C SER A 7 -15.65 -14.26 -36.39
N PRO A 8 -16.47 -13.34 -36.92
CA PRO A 8 -17.83 -13.12 -36.41
C PRO A 8 -18.69 -14.39 -36.40
N ARG A 9 -18.46 -15.30 -37.35
CA ARG A 9 -19.17 -16.58 -37.43
C ARG A 9 -18.81 -17.50 -36.27
N GLU A 10 -17.52 -17.63 -35.94
CA GLU A 10 -17.06 -18.42 -34.80
C GLU A 10 -17.55 -17.84 -33.48
N VAL A 11 -17.49 -16.51 -33.31
CA VAL A 11 -17.97 -15.84 -32.09
C VAL A 11 -19.46 -16.12 -31.88
N LYS A 12 -20.28 -15.98 -32.93
CA LYS A 12 -21.73 -16.24 -32.84
C LYS A 12 -22.03 -17.69 -32.46
N GLN A 13 -21.27 -18.63 -32.99
CA GLN A 13 -21.43 -20.04 -32.66
C GLN A 13 -21.06 -20.31 -31.19
N VAL A 14 -19.93 -19.79 -30.72
CA VAL A 14 -19.46 -19.94 -29.33
C VAL A 14 -20.47 -19.36 -28.34
N LEU A 15 -21.07 -18.20 -28.65
CA LEU A 15 -22.09 -17.59 -27.79
C LEU A 15 -23.36 -18.44 -27.71
N ALA A 16 -23.81 -19.03 -28.83
CA ALA A 16 -24.96 -19.93 -28.84
C ALA A 16 -24.68 -21.23 -28.05
N ASP A 17 -23.48 -21.78 -28.17
CA ASP A 17 -23.08 -22.98 -27.44
C ASP A 17 -22.90 -22.70 -25.93
N PHE A 18 -22.45 -21.50 -25.55
CA PHE A 18 -22.38 -21.04 -24.17
C PHE A 18 -23.78 -20.89 -23.55
N GLN A 19 -24.72 -20.29 -24.28
CA GLN A 19 -26.12 -20.19 -23.85
C GLN A 19 -26.79 -21.57 -23.73
N ALA A 20 -26.41 -22.53 -24.57
CA ALA A 20 -26.89 -23.91 -24.48
C ALA A 20 -26.22 -24.73 -23.35
N GLY A 21 -25.19 -24.19 -22.70
CA GLY A 21 -24.40 -24.89 -21.67
C GLY A 21 -23.51 -26.01 -22.22
N LYS A 22 -23.08 -25.90 -23.47
CA LYS A 22 -22.08 -26.80 -24.08
C LYS A 22 -20.64 -26.31 -23.88
N VAL A 23 -20.48 -25.07 -23.42
CA VAL A 23 -19.20 -24.43 -23.14
C VAL A 23 -19.17 -24.12 -21.65
N ASP A 24 -18.26 -24.77 -20.93
CA ASP A 24 -18.12 -24.58 -19.48
C ASP A 24 -17.30 -23.32 -19.14
N VAL A 25 -16.27 -23.02 -19.96
CA VAL A 25 -15.38 -21.87 -19.73
C VAL A 25 -15.34 -20.96 -20.95
N LEU A 26 -15.77 -19.71 -20.76
CA LEU A 26 -15.73 -18.66 -21.78
C LEU A 26 -14.67 -17.61 -21.43
N ILE A 27 -13.54 -17.66 -22.14
CA ILE A 27 -12.47 -16.66 -22.03
C ILE A 27 -12.66 -15.59 -23.10
N GLY A 28 -12.59 -14.31 -22.72
CA GLY A 28 -12.60 -13.22 -23.69
C GLY A 28 -12.23 -11.87 -23.12
N THR A 29 -12.18 -10.87 -23.99
CA THR A 29 -11.93 -9.47 -23.60
C THR A 29 -13.21 -8.83 -23.08
N HIS A 30 -13.23 -7.50 -22.93
CA HIS A 30 -14.42 -6.72 -22.58
C HIS A 30 -15.70 -7.05 -23.40
N ARG A 31 -15.56 -7.69 -24.57
CA ARG A 31 -16.70 -8.18 -25.36
C ARG A 31 -17.59 -9.15 -24.60
N ILE A 32 -17.05 -9.92 -23.64
CA ILE A 32 -17.84 -10.87 -22.83
C ILE A 32 -18.87 -10.18 -21.92
N LEU A 33 -18.67 -8.89 -21.63
CA LEU A 33 -19.56 -8.07 -20.80
C LEU A 33 -20.70 -7.42 -21.60
N SER A 34 -20.90 -7.84 -22.85
CA SER A 34 -21.96 -7.32 -23.69
C SER A 34 -23.29 -8.02 -23.40
N ARG A 35 -24.41 -7.33 -23.62
CA ARG A 35 -25.76 -7.82 -23.30
C ARG A 35 -26.19 -9.10 -24.03
N ASP A 36 -25.54 -9.43 -25.14
CA ASP A 36 -25.81 -10.62 -25.95
C ASP A 36 -25.09 -11.88 -25.46
N VAL A 37 -24.26 -11.76 -24.40
CA VAL A 37 -23.59 -12.90 -23.77
C VAL A 37 -24.44 -13.40 -22.61
N ILE A 38 -25.25 -14.43 -22.87
CA ILE A 38 -26.18 -14.99 -21.89
C ILE A 38 -25.69 -16.39 -21.50
N PRO A 39 -25.19 -16.59 -20.27
CA PRO A 39 -24.84 -17.91 -19.76
C PRO A 39 -26.11 -18.75 -19.50
N LYS A 40 -25.99 -20.07 -19.58
CA LYS A 40 -27.03 -20.98 -19.08
C LYS A 40 -27.12 -20.94 -17.56
N GLU A 41 -25.97 -21.09 -16.90
CA GLU A 41 -25.80 -21.08 -15.45
C GLU A 41 -24.38 -20.57 -15.17
N LEU A 42 -24.27 -19.40 -14.53
CA LEU A 42 -22.98 -18.75 -14.27
C LEU A 42 -22.64 -18.89 -12.79
N GLY A 43 -21.61 -19.68 -12.48
CA GLY A 43 -21.17 -19.90 -11.10
C GLY A 43 -19.94 -19.08 -10.67
N LEU A 44 -19.09 -18.68 -11.62
CA LEU A 44 -17.83 -17.98 -11.32
C LEU A 44 -17.47 -16.97 -12.42
N VAL A 45 -17.02 -15.80 -12.00
CA VAL A 45 -16.40 -14.80 -12.88
C VAL A 45 -14.96 -14.54 -12.43
N ILE A 46 -14.00 -14.74 -13.34
CA ILE A 46 -12.60 -14.40 -13.10
C ILE A 46 -12.28 -13.11 -13.86
N LEU A 47 -11.81 -12.10 -13.13
CA LEU A 47 -11.40 -10.81 -13.65
C LEU A 47 -9.90 -10.67 -13.51
N ASP A 48 -9.20 -10.44 -14.62
CA ASP A 48 -7.77 -10.12 -14.62
C ASP A 48 -7.58 -8.62 -14.92
N GLU A 49 -6.75 -7.94 -14.14
CA GLU A 49 -6.43 -6.50 -14.27
C GLU A 49 -7.67 -5.57 -14.29
N GLU A 50 -8.54 -5.67 -13.27
CA GLU A 50 -9.83 -4.94 -13.13
C GLU A 50 -9.73 -3.43 -13.41
N GLN A 51 -8.59 -2.79 -13.11
CA GLN A 51 -8.38 -1.36 -13.31
C GLN A 51 -8.54 -0.93 -14.78
N ARG A 52 -8.31 -1.82 -15.74
CA ARG A 52 -8.42 -1.51 -17.18
C ARG A 52 -9.87 -1.44 -17.68
N PHE A 53 -10.86 -1.84 -16.88
CA PHE A 53 -12.27 -1.78 -17.25
C PHE A 53 -12.88 -0.39 -17.04
N GLY A 54 -13.73 0.03 -17.97
CA GLY A 54 -14.46 1.30 -17.92
C GLY A 54 -15.59 1.30 -16.88
N VAL A 55 -16.17 2.47 -16.64
CA VAL A 55 -17.20 2.67 -15.59
C VAL A 55 -18.43 1.79 -15.82
N ALA A 56 -18.97 1.77 -17.05
CA ALA A 56 -20.17 0.97 -17.38
C ALA A 56 -19.94 -0.55 -17.22
N GLN A 57 -18.73 -1.02 -17.51
CA GLN A 57 -18.36 -2.42 -17.32
C GLN A 57 -18.26 -2.76 -15.83
N LYS A 58 -17.73 -1.85 -15.02
CA LYS A 58 -17.65 -2.00 -13.56
C LYS A 58 -19.03 -2.01 -12.90
N GLU A 59 -20.01 -1.28 -13.41
CA GLU A 59 -21.39 -1.34 -12.91
C GLU A 59 -22.04 -2.71 -13.20
N LEU A 60 -21.88 -3.24 -14.41
CA LEU A 60 -22.37 -4.59 -14.74
C LEU A 60 -21.71 -5.67 -13.87
N LEU A 61 -20.40 -5.52 -13.60
CA LEU A 61 -19.69 -6.43 -12.71
C LEU A 61 -20.19 -6.34 -11.27
N ARG A 62 -20.58 -5.15 -10.79
CA ARG A 62 -21.21 -4.99 -9.47
C ARG A 62 -22.57 -5.69 -9.39
N SER A 63 -23.39 -5.62 -10.44
CA SER A 63 -24.67 -6.35 -10.44
C SER A 63 -24.45 -7.86 -10.45
N LEU A 64 -23.47 -8.35 -11.22
CA LEU A 64 -23.14 -9.79 -11.27
C LEU A 64 -22.60 -10.31 -9.94
N ARG A 65 -21.85 -9.49 -9.18
CA ARG A 65 -21.33 -9.84 -7.84
C ARG A 65 -22.41 -10.16 -6.80
N LEU A 66 -23.66 -9.75 -7.03
CA LEU A 66 -24.77 -10.06 -6.11
C LEU A 66 -25.29 -11.48 -6.26
N GLU A 67 -25.02 -12.14 -7.39
CA GLU A 67 -25.59 -13.44 -7.74
C GLU A 67 -24.52 -14.51 -8.00
N VAL A 68 -23.26 -14.12 -8.21
CA VAL A 68 -22.17 -14.99 -8.68
C VAL A 68 -20.86 -14.72 -7.96
N ASP A 69 -20.08 -15.77 -7.70
CA ASP A 69 -18.73 -15.64 -7.13
C ASP A 69 -17.78 -14.92 -8.09
N VAL A 70 -16.98 -13.98 -7.57
CA VAL A 70 -16.05 -13.19 -8.38
C VAL A 70 -14.63 -13.25 -7.83
N LEU A 71 -13.72 -13.79 -8.63
CA LEU A 71 -12.29 -13.81 -8.37
C LEU A 71 -11.62 -12.67 -9.16
N THR A 72 -10.93 -11.77 -8.47
CA THR A 72 -10.14 -10.71 -9.12
C THR A 72 -8.65 -10.98 -8.96
N LEU A 73 -7.92 -10.97 -10.07
CA LEU A 73 -6.47 -11.11 -10.15
C LEU A 73 -5.86 -9.77 -10.57
N SER A 74 -4.75 -9.39 -9.93
CA SER A 74 -4.00 -8.18 -10.28
C SER A 74 -2.53 -8.33 -9.91
N ALA A 75 -1.63 -7.83 -10.76
CA ALA A 75 -0.20 -7.78 -10.47
C ALA A 75 0.15 -6.70 -9.41
N THR A 76 -0.69 -5.68 -9.27
CA THR A 76 -0.55 -4.62 -8.27
C THR A 76 -1.91 -4.35 -7.63
N PRO A 77 -2.08 -4.54 -6.31
CA PRO A 77 -3.36 -4.30 -5.67
C PRO A 77 -3.74 -2.81 -5.82
N ILE A 78 -4.97 -2.54 -6.27
CA ILE A 78 -5.49 -1.17 -6.38
C ILE A 78 -5.51 -0.59 -4.97
N PRO A 79 -4.99 0.62 -4.71
CA PRO A 79 -4.84 1.14 -3.34
C PRO A 79 -6.13 1.10 -2.51
N ARG A 80 -7.27 1.43 -3.14
CA ARG A 80 -8.60 1.32 -2.52
C ARG A 80 -9.03 -0.13 -2.21
N THR A 81 -8.67 -1.07 -3.08
CA THR A 81 -8.98 -2.50 -2.91
C THR A 81 -8.11 -3.13 -1.84
N LEU A 82 -6.83 -2.77 -1.81
CA LEU A 82 -5.89 -3.14 -0.76
C LEU A 82 -6.43 -2.73 0.61
N HIS A 83 -6.88 -1.48 0.72
CA HIS A 83 -7.43 -0.93 1.95
C HIS A 83 -8.70 -1.65 2.41
N MET A 84 -9.65 -1.93 1.50
CA MET A 84 -10.85 -2.70 1.83
C MET A 84 -10.54 -4.09 2.37
N SER A 85 -9.44 -4.70 1.92
CA SER A 85 -9.01 -5.99 2.45
C SER A 85 -8.35 -5.88 3.81
N LEU A 86 -7.48 -4.88 4.01
CA LEU A 86 -6.89 -4.60 5.31
C LEU A 86 -7.95 -4.27 6.38
N SER A 87 -9.09 -3.71 5.98
CA SER A 87 -10.25 -3.47 6.84
C SER A 87 -11.22 -4.66 6.94
N GLY A 88 -10.86 -5.85 6.43
CA GLY A 88 -11.68 -7.06 6.49
C GLY A 88 -12.93 -7.09 5.61
N LEU A 89 -13.15 -6.08 4.75
CA LEU A 89 -14.30 -6.01 3.84
C LEU A 89 -14.12 -6.86 2.58
N ARG A 90 -12.90 -7.35 2.31
CA ARG A 90 -12.58 -8.15 1.14
C ARG A 90 -11.46 -9.15 1.42
N ASP A 91 -11.69 -10.42 1.18
CA ASP A 91 -10.63 -11.42 1.27
C ASP A 91 -9.59 -11.20 0.16
N ILE A 92 -8.32 -11.11 0.53
CA ILE A 92 -7.18 -11.11 -0.40
C ILE A 92 -6.28 -12.27 -0.06
N SER A 93 -5.91 -13.04 -1.08
CA SER A 93 -4.80 -13.98 -1.01
C SER A 93 -3.61 -13.39 -1.76
N ILE A 94 -2.50 -13.21 -1.05
CA ILE A 94 -1.25 -12.71 -1.63
C ILE A 94 -0.38 -13.91 -2.00
N ILE A 95 0.13 -13.93 -3.24
CA ILE A 95 1.08 -14.94 -3.70
C ILE A 95 2.45 -14.27 -3.79
N GLU A 96 3.29 -14.47 -2.76
CA GLU A 96 4.61 -13.85 -2.67
C GLU A 96 5.70 -14.68 -3.32
N THR A 97 5.59 -16.02 -3.23
CA THR A 97 6.63 -16.93 -3.73
C THR A 97 6.65 -16.94 -5.25
N PRO A 98 7.77 -16.53 -5.90
CA PRO A 98 7.90 -16.61 -7.34
C PRO A 98 8.03 -18.08 -7.79
N PRO A 99 7.69 -18.40 -9.05
CA PRO A 99 7.95 -19.72 -9.62
C PRO A 99 9.44 -20.10 -9.59
N GLU A 100 9.74 -21.40 -9.50
CA GLU A 100 11.11 -21.91 -9.54
C GLU A 100 11.86 -21.45 -10.80
N GLY A 101 13.13 -21.09 -10.64
CA GLY A 101 14.01 -20.63 -11.72
C GLY A 101 13.95 -19.12 -12.00
N ARG A 102 12.98 -18.38 -11.44
CA ARG A 102 12.89 -16.93 -11.65
C ARG A 102 13.97 -16.19 -10.87
N ARG A 103 14.80 -15.40 -11.56
CA ARG A 103 15.86 -14.59 -10.96
C ARG A 103 15.41 -13.14 -10.74
N PRO A 104 15.89 -12.45 -9.69
CA PRO A 104 15.66 -11.02 -9.50
C PRO A 104 16.16 -10.20 -10.68
N ILE A 105 15.44 -9.13 -11.01
CA ILE A 105 15.81 -8.21 -12.08
C ILE A 105 16.80 -7.19 -11.53
N ARG A 106 18.00 -7.12 -12.12
CA ARG A 106 19.00 -6.12 -11.74
C ARG A 106 18.58 -4.75 -12.24
N THR A 107 18.22 -3.87 -11.32
CA THR A 107 17.74 -2.52 -11.64
C THR A 107 18.88 -1.52 -11.44
N THR A 108 19.20 -0.75 -12.48
CA THR A 108 20.16 0.35 -12.44
C THR A 108 19.42 1.65 -12.69
N VAL A 109 19.58 2.61 -11.79
CA VAL A 109 18.98 3.96 -11.89
C VAL A 109 20.11 4.95 -12.09
N GLY A 110 20.01 5.82 -13.10
CA GLY A 110 21.06 6.80 -13.39
C GLY A 110 20.68 7.83 -14.45
N GLU A 111 21.61 8.75 -14.71
CA GLU A 111 21.46 9.74 -15.78
C GLU A 111 21.52 9.07 -17.15
N TYR A 112 20.82 9.66 -18.11
CA TYR A 112 20.76 9.17 -19.48
C TYR A 112 22.17 9.09 -20.09
N ASP A 113 22.59 7.89 -20.47
CA ASP A 113 23.92 7.61 -21.00
C ASP A 113 23.83 6.72 -22.25
N ASP A 114 24.16 7.30 -23.42
CA ASP A 114 24.11 6.63 -24.71
C ASP A 114 25.09 5.43 -24.80
N GLU A 115 26.25 5.50 -24.14
CA GLU A 115 27.22 4.39 -24.12
C GLU A 115 26.72 3.22 -23.28
N LEU A 116 26.10 3.50 -22.13
CA LEU A 116 25.50 2.46 -21.29
C LEU A 116 24.31 1.79 -21.99
N ILE A 117 23.48 2.57 -22.69
CA ILE A 117 22.37 2.04 -23.50
C ILE A 117 22.90 1.11 -24.58
N LYS A 118 23.91 1.55 -25.34
CA LYS A 118 24.54 0.74 -26.39
C LYS A 118 25.04 -0.59 -25.84
N LEU A 119 25.83 -0.54 -24.77
CA LEU A 119 26.41 -1.72 -24.14
C LEU A 119 25.34 -2.67 -23.58
N ALA A 120 24.25 -2.14 -23.03
CA ALA A 120 23.13 -2.94 -22.55
C ALA A 120 22.41 -3.67 -23.69
N LEU A 121 22.17 -2.99 -24.81
CA LEU A 121 21.53 -3.57 -25.99
C LEU A 121 22.43 -4.62 -26.67
N GLU A 122 23.70 -4.32 -26.89
CA GLU A 122 24.66 -5.25 -27.52
C GLU A 122 24.80 -6.53 -26.70
N ARG A 123 24.92 -6.43 -25.37
CA ARG A 123 24.98 -7.59 -24.47
C ARG A 123 23.74 -8.48 -24.50
N GLU A 124 22.55 -7.89 -24.69
CA GLU A 124 21.31 -8.66 -24.79
C GLU A 124 21.27 -9.46 -26.09
N VAL A 125 21.72 -8.86 -27.19
CA VAL A 125 21.72 -9.50 -28.51
C VAL A 125 22.82 -10.55 -28.62
N GLU A 126 23.98 -10.35 -27.98
CA GLU A 126 25.05 -11.36 -27.89
C GLU A 126 24.60 -12.66 -27.23
N ARG A 127 23.54 -12.64 -26.40
CA ARG A 127 22.95 -13.82 -25.76
C ARG A 127 21.66 -14.31 -26.44
N ASP A 128 21.43 -13.94 -27.70
CA ASP A 128 20.22 -14.25 -28.48
C ASP A 128 18.92 -13.79 -27.79
N GLY A 129 19.01 -12.72 -27.00
CA GLY A 129 17.88 -12.12 -26.32
C GLY A 129 17.32 -10.90 -27.06
N GLN A 130 16.21 -10.38 -26.55
CA GLN A 130 15.57 -9.17 -27.06
C GLN A 130 15.48 -8.10 -25.97
N ALA A 131 15.41 -6.84 -26.39
CA ALA A 131 15.31 -5.71 -25.46
C ALA A 131 14.08 -4.84 -25.72
N PHE A 132 13.54 -4.28 -24.64
CA PHE A 132 12.56 -3.19 -24.72
C PHE A 132 13.25 -1.87 -24.49
N TYR A 133 12.98 -0.89 -25.36
CA TYR A 133 13.31 0.50 -25.14
C TYR A 133 12.01 1.30 -25.01
N LEU A 134 11.78 1.90 -23.84
CA LEU A 134 10.57 2.64 -23.55
C LEU A 134 10.79 4.15 -23.72
N HIS A 135 10.09 4.70 -24.71
CA HIS A 135 9.97 6.12 -24.97
C HIS A 135 8.50 6.53 -24.92
N ASN A 136 8.08 7.23 -23.87
CA ASN A 136 6.66 7.48 -23.58
C ASN A 136 6.08 8.73 -24.28
N ARG A 137 6.42 8.94 -25.55
CA ARG A 137 5.91 10.07 -26.35
C ARG A 137 5.82 9.66 -27.81
N VAL A 138 4.60 9.65 -28.36
CA VAL A 138 4.37 9.14 -29.73
C VAL A 138 4.94 10.09 -30.78
N GLU A 139 4.92 11.39 -30.51
CA GLU A 139 5.37 12.42 -31.43
C GLU A 139 6.88 12.33 -31.73
N THR A 140 7.66 11.82 -30.80
CA THR A 140 9.14 11.77 -30.87
C THR A 140 9.69 10.35 -30.88
N ILE A 141 8.84 9.32 -30.92
CA ILE A 141 9.28 7.91 -30.85
C ILE A 141 10.11 7.49 -32.07
N ASP A 142 9.77 8.01 -33.25
CA ASP A 142 10.52 7.71 -34.47
C ASP A 142 11.91 8.38 -34.46
N GLU A 143 12.01 9.58 -33.89
CA GLU A 143 13.29 10.28 -33.67
C GLU A 143 14.16 9.51 -32.67
N ALA A 144 13.57 9.02 -31.58
CA ALA A 144 14.27 8.20 -30.60
C ALA A 144 14.77 6.88 -31.23
N ALA A 145 13.94 6.23 -32.06
CA ALA A 145 14.34 5.03 -32.79
C ALA A 145 15.49 5.28 -33.76
N GLU A 146 15.49 6.43 -34.45
CA GLU A 146 16.58 6.80 -35.35
C GLU A 146 17.87 7.11 -34.59
N LYS A 147 17.78 7.78 -33.43
CA LYS A 147 18.91 7.98 -32.53
C LYS A 147 19.51 6.63 -32.10
N LEU A 148 18.67 5.68 -31.70
CA LEU A 148 19.13 4.34 -31.30
C LEU A 148 19.80 3.58 -32.46
N ARG A 149 19.32 3.72 -33.69
CA ARG A 149 19.98 3.17 -34.88
C ARG A 149 21.38 3.76 -35.10
N GLN A 150 21.58 5.04 -34.77
CA GLN A 150 22.90 5.66 -34.84
C GLN A 150 23.84 5.15 -33.73
N VAL A 151 23.30 4.97 -32.52
CA VAL A 151 24.05 4.47 -31.35
C VAL A 151 24.47 3.01 -31.53
N ALA A 152 23.57 2.15 -32.04
CA ALA A 152 23.79 0.73 -32.24
C ALA A 152 23.38 0.28 -33.67
N PRO A 153 24.18 0.60 -34.70
CA PRO A 153 23.80 0.39 -36.11
C PRO A 153 23.70 -1.09 -36.51
N ASN A 154 24.25 -2.00 -35.71
CA ASN A 154 24.23 -3.44 -35.98
C ASN A 154 22.93 -4.12 -35.52
N LEU A 155 22.03 -3.40 -34.82
CA LEU A 155 20.81 -3.96 -34.24
C LEU A 155 19.57 -3.64 -35.07
N ARG A 156 18.61 -4.55 -35.05
CA ARG A 156 17.31 -4.40 -35.74
C ARG A 156 16.29 -3.80 -34.78
N PHE A 157 15.83 -2.59 -35.10
CA PHE A 157 14.84 -1.87 -34.29
C PHE A 157 13.44 -1.92 -34.90
N LEU A 158 12.44 -2.14 -34.05
CA LEU A 158 11.03 -2.06 -34.40
C LEU A 158 10.33 -1.03 -33.52
N VAL A 159 9.45 -0.22 -34.10
CA VAL A 159 8.70 0.83 -33.38
C VAL A 159 7.24 0.43 -33.26
N ALA A 160 6.70 0.42 -32.03
CA ALA A 160 5.30 0.12 -31.73
C ALA A 160 4.72 1.08 -30.69
N HIS A 161 3.57 1.69 -30.97
CA HIS A 161 2.92 2.61 -30.04
C HIS A 161 1.38 2.50 -30.09
N GLY A 162 0.71 2.97 -29.03
CA GLY A 162 -0.74 2.76 -28.85
C GLY A 162 -1.66 3.54 -29.80
N GLN A 163 -1.15 4.53 -30.53
CA GLN A 163 -1.91 5.24 -31.57
C GLN A 163 -1.93 4.53 -32.92
N MET A 164 -1.14 3.46 -33.09
CA MET A 164 -1.18 2.63 -34.30
C MET A 164 -2.54 1.98 -34.47
N ARG A 165 -2.91 1.72 -35.72
CA ARG A 165 -4.09 0.90 -36.01
C ARG A 165 -3.88 -0.49 -35.40
N GLU A 166 -4.91 -1.07 -34.82
CA GLU A 166 -4.79 -2.34 -34.09
C GLU A 166 -4.10 -3.45 -34.90
N ARG A 167 -4.42 -3.56 -36.19
CA ARG A 167 -3.82 -4.56 -37.09
C ARG A 167 -2.33 -4.31 -37.36
N GLU A 168 -1.92 -3.05 -37.46
CA GLU A 168 -0.51 -2.69 -37.64
C GLU A 168 0.29 -3.00 -36.38
N LEU A 169 -0.25 -2.63 -35.22
CA LEU A 169 0.36 -2.95 -33.93
C LEU A 169 0.52 -4.46 -33.77
N GLU A 170 -0.50 -5.22 -34.10
CA GLU A 170 -0.49 -6.68 -34.08
C GLU A 170 0.59 -7.28 -34.99
N GLU A 171 0.68 -6.84 -36.24
CA GLU A 171 1.69 -7.30 -37.19
C GLU A 171 3.11 -7.04 -36.68
N LYS A 172 3.36 -5.86 -36.09
CA LYS A 172 4.66 -5.53 -35.48
C LYS A 172 4.95 -6.36 -34.24
N MET A 173 3.98 -6.55 -33.35
CA MET A 173 4.18 -7.38 -32.17
C MET A 173 4.49 -8.84 -32.52
N HIS A 174 3.83 -9.39 -33.54
CA HIS A 174 4.14 -10.72 -34.05
C HIS A 174 5.54 -10.80 -34.68
N ALA A 175 5.99 -9.75 -35.36
CA ALA A 175 7.35 -9.70 -35.88
C ALA A 175 8.39 -9.71 -34.75
N PHE A 176 8.16 -8.94 -33.70
CA PHE A 176 9.03 -8.96 -32.53
C PHE A 176 9.05 -10.33 -31.84
N LEU A 177 7.89 -10.96 -31.63
CA LEU A 177 7.80 -12.31 -31.05
C LEU A 177 8.52 -13.41 -31.87
N ARG A 178 8.67 -13.24 -33.19
CA ARG A 178 9.40 -14.19 -34.04
C ARG A 178 10.92 -13.98 -34.03
N GLY A 179 11.42 -12.91 -33.39
CA GLY A 179 12.83 -12.53 -33.46
C GLY A 179 13.20 -11.78 -34.75
N ASP A 180 12.22 -11.17 -35.44
CA ASP A 180 12.48 -10.36 -36.64
C ASP A 180 13.17 -9.02 -36.30
N ALA A 181 13.12 -8.61 -35.02
CA ALA A 181 13.80 -7.44 -34.48
C ALA A 181 14.42 -7.74 -33.11
N ASP A 182 15.52 -7.07 -32.80
CA ASP A 182 16.29 -7.26 -31.57
C ASP A 182 15.79 -6.32 -30.46
N VAL A 183 15.36 -5.11 -30.83
CA VAL A 183 14.90 -4.08 -29.91
C VAL A 183 13.53 -3.57 -30.31
N LEU A 184 12.57 -3.60 -29.38
CA LEU A 184 11.27 -2.95 -29.53
C LEU A 184 11.27 -1.58 -28.85
N VAL A 185 11.26 -0.54 -29.67
CA VAL A 185 11.04 0.85 -29.22
C VAL A 185 9.54 1.05 -29.07
N SER A 186 9.09 1.30 -27.85
CA SER A 186 7.66 1.36 -27.56
C SER A 186 7.28 2.37 -26.49
N THR A 187 5.99 2.73 -26.45
CA THR A 187 5.42 3.46 -25.32
C THR A 187 5.03 2.49 -24.20
N THR A 188 4.25 2.93 -23.22
CA THR A 188 3.70 2.07 -22.13
C THR A 188 2.77 0.94 -22.61
N ILE A 189 2.61 0.71 -23.92
CA ILE A 189 1.85 -0.44 -24.45
C ILE A 189 2.35 -1.79 -23.94
N ILE A 190 3.66 -1.91 -23.62
CA ILE A 190 4.24 -3.14 -23.07
C ILE A 190 3.72 -3.48 -21.67
N GLU A 191 3.10 -2.52 -20.97
CA GLU A 191 2.40 -2.74 -19.71
C GLU A 191 1.23 -3.74 -19.86
N SER A 192 0.63 -3.80 -21.06
CA SER A 192 -0.67 -4.42 -21.34
C SER A 192 -0.67 -5.91 -21.71
N GLY A 193 0.14 -6.73 -21.02
CA GLY A 193 -0.03 -8.19 -21.03
C GLY A 193 0.68 -8.94 -22.15
N LEU A 194 1.71 -8.33 -22.75
CA LEU A 194 2.61 -9.04 -23.67
C LEU A 194 3.62 -9.84 -22.84
N ASP A 195 3.56 -11.17 -22.97
CA ASP A 195 4.56 -12.08 -22.43
C ASP A 195 5.59 -12.38 -23.53
N ILE A 196 6.81 -11.86 -23.37
CA ILE A 196 7.91 -12.09 -24.30
C ILE A 196 9.07 -12.69 -23.49
N PRO A 197 9.14 -14.04 -23.40
CA PRO A 197 10.14 -14.71 -22.56
C PRO A 197 11.59 -14.39 -22.93
N GLN A 198 11.83 -14.07 -24.22
CA GLN A 198 13.15 -13.72 -24.75
C GLN A 198 13.55 -12.27 -24.42
N ALA A 199 12.61 -11.44 -23.94
CA ALA A 199 12.90 -10.07 -23.58
C ALA A 199 13.43 -9.99 -22.14
N ASN A 200 14.75 -9.85 -22.00
CA ASN A 200 15.41 -9.84 -20.69
C ASN A 200 16.05 -8.50 -20.33
N THR A 201 16.10 -7.53 -21.25
CA THR A 201 16.56 -6.17 -20.96
C THR A 201 15.45 -5.16 -21.19
N LEU A 202 15.23 -4.29 -20.20
CA LEU A 202 14.34 -3.15 -20.25
C LEU A 202 15.17 -1.87 -20.10
N ILE A 203 14.99 -0.93 -21.01
CA ILE A 203 15.56 0.41 -20.94
C ILE A 203 14.40 1.40 -20.91
N VAL A 204 14.38 2.30 -19.93
CA VAL A 204 13.37 3.35 -19.79
C VAL A 204 14.08 4.70 -19.87
N GLU A 205 13.80 5.47 -20.92
CA GLU A 205 14.49 6.74 -21.19
C GLU A 205 14.15 7.83 -20.16
N ARG A 206 12.88 7.92 -19.78
CA ARG A 206 12.33 8.95 -18.88
C ARG A 206 11.57 8.30 -17.72
N ALA A 207 12.27 7.59 -16.86
CA ALA A 207 11.68 6.94 -15.69
C ALA A 207 11.12 7.95 -14.67
N ASP A 208 11.62 9.19 -14.69
CA ASP A 208 11.12 10.33 -13.93
C ASP A 208 9.68 10.73 -14.28
N GLN A 209 9.19 10.39 -15.47
CA GLN A 209 7.83 10.73 -15.91
C GLN A 209 6.81 9.62 -15.66
N LEU A 210 7.23 8.43 -15.23
CA LEU A 210 6.36 7.26 -15.05
C LEU A 210 6.02 7.02 -13.58
N GLY A 211 4.76 6.69 -13.28
CA GLY A 211 4.35 6.34 -11.92
C GLY A 211 5.02 5.07 -11.39
N LEU A 212 5.04 4.88 -10.06
CA LEU A 212 5.76 3.77 -9.42
C LEU A 212 5.17 2.42 -9.82
N SER A 213 3.84 2.34 -9.79
CA SER A 213 3.07 1.18 -10.26
C SER A 213 3.33 0.86 -11.74
N GLN A 214 3.43 1.87 -12.61
CA GLN A 214 3.73 1.66 -14.03
C GLN A 214 5.15 1.10 -14.21
N LEU A 215 6.14 1.71 -13.56
CA LEU A 215 7.53 1.25 -13.60
C LEU A 215 7.65 -0.19 -13.10
N TYR A 216 6.96 -0.53 -12.01
CA TYR A 216 6.94 -1.90 -11.50
C TYR A 216 6.29 -2.89 -12.46
N GLN A 217 5.15 -2.54 -13.06
CA GLN A 217 4.46 -3.39 -14.03
C GLN A 217 5.32 -3.63 -15.26
N ILE A 218 5.92 -2.58 -15.82
CA ILE A 218 6.79 -2.67 -17.00
C ILE A 218 8.07 -3.47 -16.67
N ARG A 219 8.69 -3.23 -15.50
CA ARG A 219 9.80 -4.04 -14.99
C ARG A 219 9.42 -5.52 -14.90
N GLY A 220 8.23 -5.84 -14.41
CA GLY A 220 7.72 -7.21 -14.32
C GLY A 220 7.47 -7.92 -15.66
N ARG A 221 7.60 -7.21 -16.80
CA ARG A 221 7.48 -7.79 -18.15
C ARG A 221 8.79 -8.36 -18.69
N VAL A 222 9.93 -8.07 -18.05
CA VAL A 222 11.23 -8.68 -18.38
C VAL A 222 11.63 -9.73 -17.35
N GLY A 223 12.53 -10.65 -17.73
CA GLY A 223 13.09 -11.64 -16.80
C GLY A 223 12.10 -12.75 -16.43
N ARG A 224 11.42 -13.29 -17.44
CA ARG A 224 10.54 -14.46 -17.32
C ARG A 224 11.27 -15.78 -17.63
N SER A 225 12.53 -15.70 -18.03
CA SER A 225 13.43 -16.83 -18.26
C SER A 225 14.28 -17.14 -17.01
N ASP A 226 15.12 -18.17 -17.10
CA ASP A 226 16.15 -18.54 -16.13
C ASP A 226 17.41 -17.63 -16.18
N VAL A 227 17.42 -16.69 -17.13
CA VAL A 227 18.49 -15.72 -17.34
C VAL A 227 18.25 -14.48 -16.49
N THR A 228 19.33 -13.92 -15.95
CA THR A 228 19.27 -12.65 -15.21
C THR A 228 18.86 -11.52 -16.15
N ALA A 229 17.72 -10.89 -15.85
CA ALA A 229 17.23 -9.71 -16.54
C ALA A 229 17.78 -8.41 -15.96
N HIS A 230 17.81 -7.39 -16.80
CA HIS A 230 18.33 -6.07 -16.49
C HIS A 230 17.28 -5.00 -16.78
N ALA A 231 17.13 -4.04 -15.87
CA ALA A 231 16.28 -2.88 -16.03
C ALA A 231 17.11 -1.60 -15.82
N TYR A 232 17.22 -0.78 -16.86
CA TYR A 232 17.91 0.50 -16.84
C TYR A 232 16.87 1.62 -16.82
N LEU A 233 16.85 2.38 -15.72
CA LEU A 233 15.89 3.45 -15.49
C LEU A 233 16.62 4.79 -15.56
N PHE A 234 16.49 5.47 -16.69
CA PHE A 234 17.17 6.73 -16.96
C PHE A 234 16.31 7.93 -16.58
N TYR A 235 17.01 9.02 -16.25
CA TYR A 235 16.46 10.36 -16.08
C TYR A 235 17.43 11.38 -16.71
N PRO A 236 16.97 12.57 -17.11
CA PRO A 236 17.82 13.52 -17.83
C PRO A 236 18.97 14.06 -16.98
N ASP A 237 18.66 14.70 -15.85
CA ASP A 237 19.64 15.28 -14.93
C ASP A 237 19.11 15.21 -13.50
N MET A 238 19.99 15.02 -12.51
CA MET A 238 19.60 14.93 -11.10
C MET A 238 18.97 16.24 -10.57
N SER A 239 19.32 17.41 -11.13
CA SER A 239 18.72 18.69 -10.77
C SER A 239 17.30 18.88 -11.28
N GLU A 240 16.90 18.16 -12.33
CA GLU A 240 15.55 18.21 -12.90
C GLU A 240 14.55 17.29 -12.18
N LEU A 241 15.03 16.39 -11.31
CA LEU A 241 14.18 15.45 -10.59
C LEU A 241 13.45 16.12 -9.42
N THR A 242 12.12 15.96 -9.39
CA THR A 242 11.33 16.30 -8.21
C THR A 242 11.72 15.39 -7.03
N PRO A 243 11.57 15.87 -5.78
CA PRO A 243 11.79 15.03 -4.59
C PRO A 243 10.98 13.73 -4.63
N GLU A 244 9.74 13.80 -5.15
CA GLU A 244 8.85 12.64 -5.34
C GLU A 244 9.43 11.63 -6.35
N ALA A 245 9.87 12.11 -7.52
CA ALA A 245 10.47 11.24 -8.54
C ALA A 245 11.75 10.57 -8.03
N ARG A 246 12.57 11.31 -7.26
CA ARG A 246 13.78 10.77 -6.63
C ARG A 246 13.46 9.66 -5.62
N ALA A 247 12.51 9.89 -4.72
CA ALA A 247 12.08 8.90 -3.74
C ALA A 247 11.51 7.65 -4.41
N ARG A 248 10.74 7.82 -5.49
CA ARG A 248 10.17 6.74 -6.29
C ARG A 248 11.24 5.88 -6.96
N LEU A 249 12.21 6.51 -7.62
CA LEU A 249 13.30 5.79 -8.29
C LEU A 249 14.21 5.06 -7.30
N ALA A 250 14.51 5.68 -6.15
CA ALA A 250 15.25 5.04 -5.06
C ALA A 250 14.51 3.80 -4.53
N THR A 251 13.21 3.91 -4.28
CA THR A 251 12.36 2.79 -3.85
C THR A 251 12.44 1.60 -4.82
N LEU A 252 12.45 1.85 -6.14
CA LEU A 252 12.59 0.79 -7.15
C LEU A 252 13.97 0.15 -7.19
N ALA A 253 15.02 0.92 -6.91
CA ALA A 253 16.39 0.42 -6.84
C ALA A 253 16.61 -0.43 -5.58
N ASP A 254 16.02 -0.04 -4.45
CA ASP A 254 16.18 -0.74 -3.17
C ASP A 254 15.34 -2.03 -3.10
N HIS A 255 14.16 -2.05 -3.75
CA HIS A 255 13.28 -3.23 -3.79
C HIS A 255 13.46 -4.06 -5.07
N THR A 256 14.56 -4.81 -5.12
CA THR A 256 14.91 -5.74 -6.21
C THR A 256 14.29 -7.14 -6.06
N GLU A 257 13.71 -7.46 -4.90
CA GLU A 257 13.16 -8.78 -4.61
C GLU A 257 11.85 -9.06 -5.38
N LEU A 258 11.72 -10.30 -5.83
CA LEU A 258 10.50 -10.82 -6.44
C LEU A 258 9.44 -10.94 -5.34
N GLY A 259 8.27 -10.31 -5.52
CA GLY A 259 7.22 -10.23 -4.48
C GLY A 259 7.06 -8.84 -3.86
N ALA A 260 7.95 -7.88 -4.17
CA ALA A 260 7.87 -6.51 -3.67
C ALA A 260 6.64 -5.71 -4.13
N GLY A 261 5.75 -6.27 -4.96
CA GLY A 261 4.59 -5.59 -5.52
C GLY A 261 3.63 -5.04 -4.46
N PHE A 262 3.49 -5.73 -3.32
CA PHE A 262 2.70 -5.26 -2.18
C PHE A 262 3.36 -4.05 -1.51
N ALA A 263 4.65 -4.14 -1.17
CA ALA A 263 5.42 -3.05 -0.56
C ALA A 263 5.47 -1.81 -1.47
N ILE A 264 5.60 -2.03 -2.78
CA ILE A 264 5.62 -0.98 -3.79
C ILE A 264 4.25 -0.31 -3.95
N ALA A 265 3.15 -1.07 -3.87
CA ALA A 265 1.81 -0.50 -3.88
C ALA A 265 1.51 0.34 -2.63
N MET A 266 1.95 -0.10 -1.45
CA MET A 266 1.88 0.67 -0.20
C MET A 266 2.69 1.97 -0.33
N ARG A 267 3.90 1.89 -0.88
CA ARG A 267 4.75 3.07 -1.07
C ARG A 267 4.21 4.02 -2.13
N ASP A 268 3.60 3.53 -3.22
CA ASP A 268 2.94 4.36 -4.25
C ASP A 268 1.76 5.13 -3.65
N LEU A 269 1.01 4.50 -2.73
CA LEU A 269 -0.08 5.15 -1.99
C LEU A 269 0.43 6.25 -1.05
N GLU A 270 1.51 5.98 -0.31
CA GLU A 270 2.14 6.98 0.57
C GLU A 270 2.75 8.15 -0.22
N ILE A 271 3.44 7.86 -1.33
CA ILE A 271 4.14 8.86 -2.16
C ILE A 271 3.14 9.78 -2.87
N ARG A 272 2.06 9.23 -3.44
CA ARG A 272 1.02 10.02 -4.11
C ARG A 272 0.18 10.85 -3.14
N GLY A 273 0.23 10.51 -1.84
CA GLY A 273 -0.63 11.04 -0.81
C GLY A 273 -2.09 10.60 -1.00
N ALA A 274 -2.82 10.44 0.10
CA ALA A 274 -4.28 10.32 0.12
C ALA A 274 -4.99 11.65 -0.31
N GLY A 275 -4.40 12.40 -1.23
CA GLY A 275 -4.64 13.82 -1.48
C GLY A 275 -5.67 14.14 -2.56
N ASN A 276 -6.72 13.33 -2.76
CA ASN A 276 -7.77 13.74 -3.70
C ASN A 276 -9.20 13.37 -3.28
N LEU A 277 -9.45 13.30 -1.96
CA LEU A 277 -10.81 13.21 -1.43
C LEU A 277 -11.32 14.54 -0.86
N LEU A 278 -10.46 15.54 -0.62
CA LEU A 278 -10.82 16.80 0.05
C LEU A 278 -10.03 18.01 -0.48
N GLY A 279 -10.15 18.33 -1.78
CA GLY A 279 -9.93 19.68 -2.33
C GLY A 279 -8.50 20.25 -2.36
N ASP A 280 -8.24 21.07 -3.38
CA ASP A 280 -7.00 21.83 -3.53
C ASP A 280 -6.94 22.96 -2.49
N GLU A 281 -6.05 22.83 -1.51
CA GLU A 281 -5.04 23.83 -1.13
C GLU A 281 -4.49 23.54 0.28
N GLN A 282 -3.16 23.37 0.32
CA GLN A 282 -2.29 23.33 1.49
C GLN A 282 -2.16 22.02 2.29
N SER A 283 -0.89 21.70 2.54
CA SER A 283 -0.33 21.00 3.72
C SER A 283 -0.24 19.46 3.68
N GLY A 284 0.91 18.97 3.18
CA GLY A 284 1.37 17.59 3.27
C GLY A 284 1.62 17.02 4.69
N HIS A 285 1.15 17.70 5.74
CA HIS A 285 1.09 17.19 7.12
C HIS A 285 -0.36 16.96 7.60
N VAL A 286 -1.34 17.70 7.04
CA VAL A 286 -2.77 17.56 7.38
C VAL A 286 -3.40 16.40 6.64
N ALA A 287 -2.90 16.05 5.44
CA ALA A 287 -3.37 14.90 4.68
C ALA A 287 -3.13 13.55 5.39
N ALA A 288 -2.05 13.42 6.17
CA ALA A 288 -1.76 12.21 6.96
C ALA A 288 -2.74 12.07 8.14
N LEU A 289 -3.00 13.16 8.87
CA LEU A 289 -3.95 13.18 9.98
C LEU A 289 -5.40 12.94 9.55
N GLY A 290 -5.82 13.51 8.41
CA GLY A 290 -7.17 13.35 7.87
C GLY A 290 -7.42 11.93 7.34
N PHE A 291 -6.38 11.29 6.80
CA PHE A 291 -6.45 9.91 6.34
C PHE A 291 -6.52 8.94 7.52
N GLU A 292 -5.70 9.10 8.56
CA GLU A 292 -5.77 8.27 9.77
C GLU A 292 -7.16 8.36 10.44
N LEU A 293 -7.72 9.56 10.59
CA LEU A 293 -9.09 9.75 11.11
C LEU A 293 -10.15 9.11 10.20
N TYR A 294 -9.98 9.16 8.87
CA TYR A 294 -10.89 8.47 7.94
C TYR A 294 -10.83 6.95 8.10
N VAL A 295 -9.63 6.38 8.33
CA VAL A 295 -9.45 4.95 8.59
C VAL A 295 -10.11 4.55 9.91
N GLU A 296 -9.95 5.35 10.96
CA GLU A 296 -10.62 5.13 12.25
C GLU A 296 -12.14 5.17 12.10
N LEU A 297 -12.71 6.20 11.46
CA LEU A 297 -14.15 6.33 11.24
C LEU A 297 -14.72 5.21 10.36
N LEU A 298 -13.96 4.74 9.37
CA LEU A 298 -14.37 3.64 8.52
C LEU A 298 -14.32 2.30 9.27
N ALA A 299 -13.28 2.07 10.07
CA ALA A 299 -13.17 0.89 10.93
C ALA A 299 -14.32 0.85 11.96
N GLU A 300 -14.68 1.99 12.55
CA GLU A 300 -15.85 2.12 13.43
C GLU A 300 -17.15 1.78 12.70
N ALA A 301 -17.38 2.34 11.51
CA ALA A 301 -18.59 2.08 10.73
C ALA A 301 -18.70 0.61 10.28
N VAL A 302 -17.58 -0.05 9.96
CA VAL A 302 -17.55 -1.48 9.59
C VAL A 302 -17.78 -2.39 10.80
N ALA A 303 -17.23 -2.04 11.97
CA ALA A 303 -17.50 -2.74 13.22
C ALA A 303 -19.00 -2.64 13.61
N GLU A 304 -19.61 -1.47 13.44
CA GLU A 304 -21.05 -1.29 13.66
C GLU A 304 -21.91 -2.16 12.74
N LEU A 305 -21.55 -2.29 11.47
CA LEU A 305 -22.28 -3.08 10.47
C LEU A 305 -22.11 -4.60 10.63
N SER A 306 -20.95 -5.05 11.10
CA SER A 306 -20.63 -6.47 11.31
C SER A 306 -21.21 -7.03 12.62
N GLY A 307 -21.86 -6.19 13.43
CA GLY A 307 -22.44 -6.60 14.72
C GLY A 307 -21.41 -6.78 15.83
N GLU A 308 -20.12 -6.65 15.51
CA GLU A 308 -19.05 -6.46 16.47
C GLU A 308 -19.13 -5.03 17.01
N ARG A 309 -20.04 -4.81 17.95
CA ARG A 309 -19.90 -3.65 18.84
C ARG A 309 -18.59 -3.82 19.61
N ARG A 310 -17.49 -3.30 19.05
CA ARG A 310 -16.46 -2.72 19.91
C ARG A 310 -17.21 -1.69 20.73
N ILE A 311 -17.30 -1.93 22.03
CA ILE A 311 -17.72 -0.90 22.96
C ILE A 311 -16.78 0.25 22.64
N ALA A 312 -17.27 1.31 21.99
CA ALA A 312 -16.48 2.48 21.66
C ALA A 312 -15.70 2.81 22.94
N ALA A 313 -14.38 2.63 22.90
CA ALA A 313 -13.55 2.85 24.06
C ALA A 313 -13.81 4.30 24.42
N ARG A 314 -14.46 4.55 25.56
CA ARG A 314 -14.74 5.92 25.97
C ARG A 314 -13.40 6.64 25.99
N PRO A 315 -13.23 7.74 25.24
CA PRO A 315 -11.91 8.34 25.09
C PRO A 315 -11.44 8.82 26.47
N VAL A 316 -10.48 8.08 27.04
CA VAL A 316 -9.90 8.40 28.34
C VAL A 316 -8.99 9.59 28.17
N ARG A 317 -9.33 10.70 28.83
CA ARG A 317 -8.52 11.92 28.79
C ARG A 317 -7.50 11.94 29.92
N VAL A 318 -6.22 11.99 29.57
CA VAL A 318 -5.12 12.23 30.53
C VAL A 318 -4.60 13.65 30.32
N ASP A 319 -4.74 14.50 31.34
CA ASP A 319 -4.24 15.87 31.37
C ASP A 319 -3.20 16.01 32.48
N ALA A 320 -1.93 15.87 32.09
CA ALA A 320 -0.79 16.08 32.97
C ALA A 320 0.05 17.22 32.38
N ARG A 321 0.41 18.21 33.21
CA ARG A 321 1.34 19.29 32.82
C ARG A 321 2.79 18.79 32.88
N VAL A 322 3.12 17.83 32.02
CA VAL A 322 4.46 17.28 31.85
C VAL A 322 4.88 17.41 30.40
N ASP A 323 6.18 17.58 30.16
CA ASP A 323 6.73 17.60 28.82
C ASP A 323 6.72 16.17 28.26
N ALA A 324 5.89 15.93 27.24
CA ALA A 324 5.72 14.62 26.62
C ALA A 324 5.87 14.74 25.11
N TYR A 325 7.07 14.48 24.60
CA TYR A 325 7.41 14.58 23.18
C TYR A 325 8.66 13.75 22.86
N VAL A 326 8.91 13.49 21.57
CA VAL A 326 10.14 12.82 21.13
C VAL A 326 11.19 13.87 20.72
N PRO A 327 12.28 14.05 21.49
CA PRO A 327 13.30 15.05 21.18
C PRO A 327 14.05 14.73 19.87
N PRO A 328 14.42 15.74 19.06
CA PRO A 328 15.25 15.56 17.86
C PRO A 328 16.61 14.90 18.16
N GLU A 329 17.14 15.10 19.36
CA GLU A 329 18.42 14.55 19.82
C GLU A 329 18.33 13.03 20.08
N TYR A 330 17.12 12.51 20.34
CA TYR A 330 16.90 11.09 20.59
C TYR A 330 16.54 10.33 19.31
N ILE A 331 15.62 10.88 18.50
CA ILE A 331 15.29 10.35 17.18
C ILE A 331 15.38 11.50 16.18
N SER A 332 16.35 11.46 15.27
CA SER A 332 16.56 12.53 14.28
C SER A 332 15.64 12.45 13.06
N SER A 333 15.14 11.26 12.73
CA SER A 333 14.25 11.03 11.59
C SER A 333 12.78 11.33 11.95
N GLU A 334 12.18 12.32 11.30
CA GLU A 334 10.76 12.67 11.47
C GLU A 334 9.82 11.47 11.19
N ALA A 335 10.14 10.64 10.19
CA ALA A 335 9.34 9.46 9.89
C ALA A 335 9.32 8.45 11.07
N LEU A 336 10.45 8.28 11.77
CA LEU A 336 10.54 7.39 12.93
C LEU A 336 9.87 7.98 14.17
N LYS A 337 9.87 9.30 14.34
CA LYS A 337 9.10 9.96 15.41
C LYS A 337 7.61 9.72 15.24
N ILE A 338 7.11 9.90 14.01
CA ILE A 338 5.70 9.68 13.68
C ILE A 338 5.33 8.21 13.90
N ASP A 339 6.17 7.27 13.46
CA ASP A 339 5.96 5.84 13.70
C ASP A 339 5.86 5.50 15.19
N LEU A 340 6.76 6.04 16.03
CA LEU A 340 6.73 5.81 17.48
C LEU A 340 5.43 6.35 18.11
N HIS A 341 5.02 7.58 17.74
CA HIS A 341 3.76 8.17 18.22
C HIS A 341 2.54 7.35 17.79
N ARG A 342 2.52 6.88 16.54
CA ARG A 342 1.44 6.02 16.03
C ARG A 342 1.38 4.70 16.78
N ARG A 343 2.52 4.00 16.92
CA ARG A 343 2.59 2.72 17.63
C ARG A 343 2.16 2.84 19.08
N LEU A 344 2.56 3.92 19.77
CA LEU A 344 2.09 4.25 21.11
C LEU A 344 0.56 4.42 21.16
N ALA A 345 -0.02 5.15 20.21
CA ALA A 345 -1.46 5.42 20.19
C ALA A 345 -2.30 4.15 19.93
N LEU A 346 -1.78 3.23 19.11
CA LEU A 346 -2.45 1.98 18.73
C LEU A 346 -2.26 0.83 19.74
N THR A 347 -1.39 0.98 20.72
CA THR A 347 -1.20 -0.04 21.76
C THR A 347 -2.51 -0.25 22.54
N GLU A 348 -2.99 -1.50 22.61
CA GLU A 348 -4.23 -1.85 23.30
C GLU A 348 -3.98 -2.58 24.65
N SER A 349 -2.75 -3.02 24.90
CA SER A 349 -2.39 -3.74 26.12
C SER A 349 -1.10 -3.25 26.80
N GLU A 350 -1.02 -3.44 28.12
CA GLU A 350 0.19 -3.09 28.89
C GLU A 350 1.41 -3.94 28.50
N ASP A 351 1.20 -5.16 28.00
CA ASP A 351 2.29 -6.04 27.55
C ASP A 351 2.86 -5.54 26.21
N GLU A 352 2.01 -5.18 25.24
CA GLU A 352 2.43 -4.53 24.00
C GLU A 352 3.17 -3.20 24.25
N LEU A 353 2.73 -2.43 25.26
CA LEU A 353 3.39 -1.17 25.63
C LEU A 353 4.82 -1.43 26.15
N ARG A 354 4.99 -2.48 26.97
CA ARG A 354 6.30 -2.89 27.49
C ARG A 354 7.22 -3.42 26.38
N GLU A 355 6.69 -4.19 25.44
CA GLU A 355 7.45 -4.64 24.27
C GLU A 355 7.88 -3.46 23.39
N LEU A 356 6.99 -2.49 23.15
CA LEU A 356 7.30 -1.28 22.40
C LEU A 356 8.39 -0.46 23.11
N GLN A 357 8.31 -0.35 24.44
CA GLN A 357 9.31 0.34 25.25
C GLN A 357 10.68 -0.32 25.11
N ALA A 358 10.76 -1.64 25.30
CA ALA A 358 12.00 -2.40 25.19
C ALA A 358 12.60 -2.31 23.77
N ALA A 359 11.77 -2.39 22.73
CA ALA A 359 12.22 -2.25 21.34
C ALA A 359 12.72 -0.83 21.03
N THR A 360 12.15 0.19 21.67
CA THR A 360 12.58 1.58 21.53
C THR A 360 13.92 1.79 22.22
N GLU A 361 14.07 1.27 23.43
CA GLU A 361 15.33 1.32 24.20
C GLU A 361 16.47 0.56 23.51
N ASP A 362 16.19 -0.61 22.95
CA ASP A 362 17.19 -1.41 22.20
C ASP A 362 17.68 -0.66 20.95
N ARG A 363 16.78 0.05 20.26
CA ARG A 363 17.09 0.73 19.00
C ARG A 363 17.73 2.11 19.17
N PHE A 364 17.30 2.87 20.17
CA PHE A 364 17.68 4.29 20.33
C PHE A 364 18.41 4.58 21.65
N GLY A 365 18.59 3.58 22.51
CA GLY A 365 19.20 3.75 23.83
C GLY A 365 18.19 4.19 24.91
N PRO A 366 18.65 4.53 26.12
CA PRO A 366 17.77 4.83 27.26
C PRO A 366 16.82 5.99 26.96
N LEU A 367 15.57 5.87 27.42
CA LEU A 367 14.52 6.86 27.16
C LEU A 367 14.83 8.19 27.89
N PRO A 368 14.81 9.33 27.18
CA PRO A 368 14.81 10.64 27.82
C PRO A 368 13.50 10.87 28.60
N GLU A 369 13.54 11.70 29.64
CA GLU A 369 12.38 12.05 30.46
C GLU A 369 11.12 12.46 29.64
N PRO A 370 11.22 13.27 28.56
CA PRO A 370 10.05 13.58 27.72
C PRO A 370 9.45 12.38 26.99
N VAL A 371 10.25 11.36 26.68
CA VAL A 371 9.79 10.13 26.02
C VAL A 371 9.22 9.17 27.06
N GLU A 372 9.84 9.04 28.23
CA GLU A 372 9.28 8.30 29.37
C GLU A 372 7.88 8.80 29.72
N ASN A 373 7.67 10.12 29.75
CA ASN A 373 6.36 10.73 29.97
C ASN A 373 5.31 10.31 28.92
N LEU A 374 5.69 10.10 27.65
CA LEU A 374 4.77 9.59 26.62
C LEU A 374 4.30 8.17 26.93
N PHE A 375 5.23 7.30 27.31
CA PHE A 375 4.91 5.92 27.70
C PHE A 375 4.03 5.90 28.96
N LEU A 376 4.35 6.70 29.97
CA LEU A 376 3.56 6.82 31.21
C LEU A 376 2.13 7.34 30.96
N ILE A 377 1.96 8.31 30.05
CA ILE A 377 0.63 8.80 29.67
C ILE A 377 -0.18 7.70 28.99
N GLN A 378 0.43 6.91 28.10
CA GLN A 378 -0.27 5.83 27.42
C GLN A 378 -0.61 4.68 28.38
N GLU A 379 0.30 4.32 29.29
CA GLU A 379 0.04 3.36 30.36
C GLU A 379 -1.15 3.80 31.22
N ALA A 380 -1.19 5.07 31.61
CA ALA A 380 -2.29 5.65 32.38
C ALA A 380 -3.62 5.52 31.63
N LYS A 381 -3.65 5.82 30.32
CA LYS A 381 -4.86 5.67 29.50
C LYS A 381 -5.38 4.24 29.49
N LEU A 382 -4.51 3.26 29.27
CA LEU A 382 -4.86 1.84 29.25
C LEU A 382 -5.44 1.38 30.59
N LYS A 383 -4.79 1.77 31.69
CA LYS A 383 -5.22 1.46 33.05
C LYS A 383 -6.54 2.11 33.42
N LEU A 384 -6.74 3.37 33.06
CA LEU A 384 -8.00 4.10 33.29
C LEU A 384 -9.15 3.55 32.45
N ALA A 385 -8.89 3.13 31.21
CA ALA A 385 -9.88 2.49 30.34
C ALA A 385 -10.36 1.17 30.97
N ARG A 386 -9.43 0.35 31.49
CA ARG A 386 -9.74 -0.87 32.25
C ARG A 386 -10.52 -0.58 33.54
N ALA A 387 -10.19 0.51 34.23
CA ALA A 387 -10.91 0.93 35.44
C ALA A 387 -12.31 1.50 35.14
N GLY A 388 -12.63 1.79 33.88
CA GLY A 388 -13.86 2.48 33.48
C GLY A 388 -13.92 3.94 33.92
N ALA A 389 -12.75 4.61 33.98
CA ALA A 389 -12.62 6.02 34.29
C ALA A 389 -12.62 6.84 32.98
N ASP A 390 -13.25 8.01 32.98
CA ASP A 390 -13.31 8.83 31.76
C ASP A 390 -12.15 9.85 31.69
N TYR A 391 -11.56 10.24 32.83
CA TYR A 391 -10.39 11.13 32.82
C TYR A 391 -9.45 10.97 34.03
N PHE A 392 -8.21 11.39 33.82
CA PHE A 392 -7.19 11.66 34.84
C PHE A 392 -6.62 13.06 34.63
N VAL A 393 -6.50 13.84 35.71
CA VAL A 393 -5.91 15.18 35.71
C VAL A 393 -4.84 15.26 36.79
N PHE A 394 -3.63 15.69 36.44
CA PHE A 394 -2.57 16.03 37.38
C PHE A 394 -2.16 17.50 37.24
N ARG A 395 -2.51 18.31 38.24
CA ARG A 395 -2.20 19.75 38.29
C ARG A 395 -1.84 20.19 39.70
N GLY A 396 -0.71 20.89 39.84
CA GLY A 396 -0.30 21.53 41.10
C GLY A 396 -0.14 20.54 42.26
N GLY A 397 0.40 19.35 41.99
CA GLY A 397 0.58 18.29 42.99
C GLY A 397 -0.71 17.59 43.43
N LYS A 398 -1.80 17.76 42.68
CA LYS A 398 -3.07 17.03 42.90
C LYS A 398 -3.39 16.16 41.69
N ALA A 399 -3.53 14.86 41.92
CA ALA A 399 -4.04 13.88 40.98
C ALA A 399 -5.55 13.70 41.20
N SER A 400 -6.34 13.69 40.12
CA SER A 400 -7.78 13.49 40.18
C SER A 400 -8.23 12.54 39.07
N VAL A 401 -8.98 11.50 39.43
CA VAL A 401 -9.54 10.49 38.52
C VAL A 401 -11.04 10.54 38.62
N GLY A 402 -11.74 10.74 37.49
CA GLY A 402 -13.15 11.08 37.53
C GLY A 402 -14.05 10.34 36.53
N GLN A 403 -15.34 10.56 36.78
CA GLN A 403 -16.50 9.86 36.20
C GLN A 403 -16.59 8.37 36.54
N MET A 404 -16.15 7.99 37.74
CA MET A 404 -16.23 6.61 38.23
C MET A 404 -17.14 6.46 39.45
N VAL A 405 -17.98 5.43 39.39
CA VAL A 405 -18.79 4.99 40.52
C VAL A 405 -18.00 3.91 41.25
N LEU A 406 -17.70 4.15 42.52
CA LEU A 406 -17.07 3.17 43.39
C LEU A 406 -18.07 2.64 44.42
N GLY A 407 -18.10 1.32 44.58
CA GLY A 407 -18.89 0.63 45.60
C GLY A 407 -18.37 0.88 47.02
N SER A 408 -19.16 0.48 48.02
CA SER A 408 -18.80 0.67 49.43
C SER A 408 -17.56 -0.15 49.83
N ASP A 409 -17.38 -1.34 49.23
CA ASP A 409 -16.25 -2.22 49.50
C ASP A 409 -14.98 -1.76 48.74
N GLU A 410 -15.13 -1.33 47.48
CA GLU A 410 -14.05 -0.72 46.68
C GLU A 410 -13.48 0.54 47.38
N LEU A 411 -14.35 1.39 47.95
CA LEU A 411 -13.93 2.58 48.70
C LEU A 411 -13.18 2.25 50.00
N ARG A 412 -13.55 1.15 50.68
CA ARG A 412 -12.85 0.68 51.88
C ARG A 412 -11.47 0.14 51.53
N ASP A 413 -11.35 -0.63 50.45
CA ASP A 413 -10.06 -1.17 50.01
C ASP A 413 -9.14 -0.07 49.49
N LEU A 414 -9.66 0.88 48.70
CA LEU A 414 -8.92 2.05 48.24
C LEU A 414 -8.34 2.88 49.40
N ARG A 415 -9.15 3.12 50.45
CA ARG A 415 -8.70 3.82 51.66
C ARG A 415 -7.66 3.05 52.48
N ARG A 416 -7.62 1.71 52.40
CA ARG A 416 -6.57 0.91 53.06
C ARG A 416 -5.24 0.96 52.31
N ARG A 417 -5.29 1.14 50.99
CA ARG A 417 -4.10 1.21 50.13
C ARG A 417 -3.53 2.62 50.07
N VAL A 418 -4.40 3.62 50.08
CA VAL A 418 -4.04 5.04 49.95
C VAL A 418 -4.85 5.86 50.96
N ASP A 419 -4.28 6.06 52.15
CA ASP A 419 -4.95 6.74 53.28
C ASP A 419 -5.36 8.19 52.98
N THR A 420 -4.68 8.84 52.02
CA THR A 420 -4.88 10.25 51.63
C THR A 420 -5.86 10.44 50.46
N ALA A 421 -6.42 9.36 49.91
CA ALA A 421 -7.37 9.43 48.79
C ALA A 421 -8.75 9.93 49.24
N VAL A 422 -9.25 10.99 48.60
CA VAL A 422 -10.56 11.59 48.87
C VAL A 422 -11.51 11.31 47.71
N TYR A 423 -12.57 10.55 47.97
CA TYR A 423 -13.66 10.34 47.02
C TYR A 423 -14.77 11.39 47.21
N THR A 424 -15.09 12.11 46.13
CA THR A 424 -16.16 13.11 46.09
C THR A 424 -17.36 12.56 45.31
N ILE A 425 -18.43 12.20 46.03
CA ILE A 425 -19.64 11.59 45.45
C ILE A 425 -20.31 12.52 44.44
N ALA A 426 -20.32 13.83 44.71
CA ALA A 426 -20.96 14.83 43.84
C ALA A 426 -20.36 14.87 42.42
N ASN A 427 -19.05 14.65 42.31
CA ASN A 427 -18.32 14.69 41.03
C ASN A 427 -17.89 13.29 40.55
N ARG A 428 -18.19 12.23 41.32
CA ARG A 428 -17.76 10.85 41.05
C ARG A 428 -16.25 10.76 40.78
N GLU A 429 -15.48 11.39 41.66
CA GLU A 429 -14.06 11.67 41.46
C GLU A 429 -13.25 11.27 42.69
N VAL A 430 -12.15 10.54 42.48
CA VAL A 430 -11.13 10.26 43.49
C VAL A 430 -9.99 11.25 43.29
N SER A 431 -9.52 11.87 44.36
CA SER A 431 -8.34 12.74 44.29
C SER A 431 -7.32 12.47 45.38
N LEU A 432 -6.06 12.73 45.06
CA LEU A 432 -4.87 12.49 45.89
C LEU A 432 -3.90 13.66 45.72
N ARG A 433 -3.10 13.96 46.74
CA ARG A 433 -1.94 14.85 46.59
C ARG A 433 -0.66 14.04 46.48
N GLU A 434 0.13 14.32 45.47
CA GLU A 434 1.41 13.65 45.17
C GLU A 434 2.40 14.66 44.57
N ASP A 435 3.69 14.43 44.82
CA ASP A 435 4.76 15.38 44.48
C ASP A 435 5.19 15.31 43.01
N GLY A 436 4.82 14.25 42.27
CA GLY A 436 5.20 14.06 40.86
C GLY A 436 4.22 13.19 40.05
N PHE A 437 4.30 13.31 38.73
CA PHE A 437 3.41 12.59 37.80
C PHE A 437 3.57 11.06 37.87
N PRO A 438 4.78 10.47 37.91
CA PRO A 438 4.92 9.02 38.09
C PRO A 438 4.33 8.52 39.41
N GLN A 439 4.46 9.29 40.48
CA GLN A 439 3.88 8.95 41.79
C GLN A 439 2.35 9.06 41.77
N ALA A 440 1.81 10.03 41.02
CA ALA A 440 0.38 10.22 40.84
C ALA A 440 -0.30 9.03 40.12
N LEU A 441 0.43 8.25 39.31
CA LEU A 441 -0.10 7.03 38.68
C LEU A 441 -0.41 5.91 39.68
N ARG A 442 0.20 5.93 40.88
CA ARG A 442 -0.16 4.99 41.96
C ARG A 442 -1.63 5.08 42.34
N LEU A 443 -2.26 6.24 42.16
CA LEU A 443 -3.70 6.40 42.35
C LEU A 443 -4.49 5.53 41.37
N VAL A 444 -4.06 5.46 40.11
CA VAL A 444 -4.69 4.64 39.06
C VAL A 444 -4.51 3.16 39.38
N ASP A 445 -3.30 2.75 39.78
CA ASP A 445 -3.00 1.37 40.19
C ASP A 445 -3.83 0.94 41.40
N ALA A 446 -3.95 1.81 42.42
CA ALA A 446 -4.74 1.54 43.61
C ALA A 446 -6.24 1.40 43.31
N ILE A 447 -6.77 2.20 42.38
CA ILE A 447 -8.16 2.10 41.93
C ILE A 447 -8.41 0.79 41.18
N LEU A 448 -7.51 0.42 40.26
CA LEU A 448 -7.61 -0.87 39.54
C LEU A 448 -7.57 -2.05 40.49
N ALA A 449 -6.65 -2.05 41.45
CA ALA A 449 -6.50 -3.15 42.38
C ALA A 449 -7.66 -3.26 43.38
N ALA A 450 -8.26 -2.13 43.78
CA ALA A 450 -9.48 -2.12 44.59
C ALA A 450 -10.69 -2.69 43.82
N ARG A 451 -10.77 -2.44 42.51
CA ARG A 451 -11.80 -3.01 41.62
C ARG A 451 -11.64 -4.50 41.34
N GLN A 452 -10.41 -4.99 41.30
CA GLN A 452 -10.13 -6.42 41.10
C GLN A 452 -10.35 -7.25 42.37
N ALA A 453 -10.28 -6.62 43.55
CA ALA A 453 -10.45 -7.27 44.84
C ALA A 453 -11.91 -7.36 45.33
N ALA A 454 -12.79 -6.51 44.77
CA ALA A 454 -14.24 -6.50 45.01
C ALA A 454 -14.96 -7.34 43.95
#